data_AF-A0ABD3QI18-F1
#
_entry.id   AF-A0ABD3QI18-F1
#
_cell.length_a   1.000
_cell.length_b   1.000
_cell.length_c   1.000
_cell.angle_alpha   90.00
_cell.angle_beta   90.00
_cell.angle_gamma   90.00
#
_symmetry.space_group_name_H-M   'P 1'
#
loop_
_entity.id
_entity.type
_entity.pdbx_description
1 polymer ?
#
loop_
_entity_poly.entity_id
_entity_poly.type
_entity_poly.pdbx_seq_one_letter_code
_entity_poly.pdbx_strand_id
1 'polypeptide(L)'
;MASKLTEDEVSDTCPPLTLSSVQARIRQLLSRLPSKAETEALDATKVEELEAWCKRVRGTLRQYNLVLNFLSVVTYQWEPDRPGHTGQSLSALNNQMQSGTARVNILQNDISRVLTPSLTRQLVKKRVVIHKEPQTDGEKFEEVREETYCYEQVVNDPEMLQLNREQMVDEAIYKRQLVVSVMEQMCQCIDDYTKAESGAMNEGRGYSMAY
;
A
#
# COMPACT_ATOMS: atom_id res chain seq x y z
N MET A 1 9.13 -33.73 31.89
CA MET A 1 7.94 -32.85 31.70
C MET A 1 8.02 -32.28 30.30
N ALA A 2 7.25 -32.84 29.38
CA ALA A 2 7.24 -32.45 27.99
C ALA A 2 6.61 -31.05 27.86
N SER A 3 7.40 -30.12 27.32
CA SER A 3 6.93 -28.79 26.94
C SER A 3 5.86 -28.95 25.86
N LYS A 4 4.65 -28.47 26.14
CA LYS A 4 3.61 -28.32 25.13
C LYS A 4 4.10 -27.28 24.11
N LEU A 5 4.33 -27.73 22.88
CA LEU A 5 4.43 -26.88 21.70
C LEU A 5 3.13 -26.07 21.60
N THR A 6 3.16 -24.82 22.04
CA THR A 6 2.15 -23.82 21.70
C THR A 6 2.27 -23.49 20.22
N GLU A 7 1.13 -23.34 19.57
CA GLU A 7 0.91 -23.11 18.15
C GLU A 7 1.95 -22.19 17.49
N ASP A 8 2.44 -22.65 16.33
CA ASP A 8 3.38 -22.04 15.40
C ASP A 8 3.45 -20.50 15.43
N GLU A 9 4.49 -19.95 16.06
CA GLU A 9 4.99 -18.64 15.66
C GLU A 9 5.47 -18.75 14.21
N VAL A 10 4.71 -18.18 13.27
CA VAL A 10 5.16 -18.07 11.88
C VAL A 10 6.39 -17.15 11.85
N SER A 11 7.57 -17.76 11.82
CA SER A 11 8.85 -17.07 11.78
C SER A 11 8.96 -16.20 10.54
N ASP A 12 9.49 -14.99 10.68
CA ASP A 12 9.79 -14.07 9.58
C ASP A 12 10.78 -14.65 8.55
N THR A 13 11.53 -15.68 8.96
CA THR A 13 12.56 -16.32 8.14
C THR A 13 12.01 -17.42 7.23
N CYS A 14 10.77 -17.85 7.43
CA CYS A 14 10.19 -18.97 6.71
C CYS A 14 9.03 -18.49 5.82
N PRO A 15 9.06 -18.73 4.51
CA PRO A 15 7.96 -18.38 3.63
C PRO A 15 6.71 -19.23 3.98
N PRO A 16 5.49 -18.66 3.89
CA PRO A 16 4.27 -19.42 4.12
C PRO A 16 4.05 -20.43 2.98
N LEU A 17 3.87 -21.70 3.32
CA LEU A 17 3.70 -22.80 2.37
C LEU A 17 2.28 -23.38 2.34
N THR A 18 1.43 -23.00 3.30
CA THR A 18 0.04 -23.46 3.43
C THR A 18 -0.92 -22.27 3.59
N LEU A 19 -2.20 -22.46 3.25
CA LEU A 19 -3.22 -21.43 3.46
C LEU A 19 -3.31 -20.94 4.91
N SER A 20 -3.23 -21.86 5.88
CA SER A 20 -3.22 -21.52 7.31
C SER A 20 -2.01 -20.68 7.67
N SER A 21 -0.82 -20.99 7.14
CA SER A 21 0.39 -20.19 7.36
C SER A 21 0.31 -18.81 6.71
N VAL A 22 -0.29 -18.70 5.52
CA VAL A 22 -0.55 -17.41 4.85
C VAL A 22 -1.47 -16.56 5.73
N GLN A 23 -2.57 -17.14 6.23
CA GLN A 23 -3.52 -16.43 7.07
C GLN A 23 -2.90 -15.98 8.40
N ALA A 24 -2.16 -16.87 9.07
CA ALA A 24 -1.44 -16.54 10.30
C ALA A 24 -0.43 -15.40 10.07
N ARG A 25 0.27 -15.41 8.94
CA ARG A 25 1.18 -14.34 8.55
C ARG A 25 0.45 -13.01 8.33
N ILE A 26 -0.72 -13.00 7.70
CA ILE A 26 -1.54 -11.78 7.54
C ILE A 26 -1.98 -11.24 8.91
N ARG A 27 -2.42 -12.11 9.83
CA ARG A 27 -2.76 -11.71 11.21
C ARG A 27 -1.57 -11.11 11.97
N GLN A 28 -0.38 -11.66 11.77
CA GLN A 28 0.86 -11.10 12.34
C GLN A 28 1.22 -9.74 11.73
N LEU A 29 0.94 -9.53 10.44
CA LEU A 29 1.15 -8.22 9.80
C LEU A 29 0.17 -7.17 10.32
N LEU A 30 -1.08 -7.56 10.59
CA LEU A 30 -2.08 -6.70 11.23
C LEU A 30 -1.60 -6.18 12.59
N SER A 31 -0.98 -7.03 13.41
CA SER A 31 -0.46 -6.61 14.73
C SER A 31 0.77 -5.70 14.66
N ARG A 32 1.44 -5.62 13.51
CA ARG A 32 2.59 -4.73 13.27
C ARG A 32 2.19 -3.34 12.75
N LEU A 33 0.95 -3.16 12.34
CA LEU A 33 0.47 -1.84 11.94
C LEU A 33 0.48 -0.89 13.15
N PRO A 34 0.80 0.39 12.95
CA PRO A 34 0.64 1.40 14.00
C PRO A 34 -0.75 1.35 14.62
N SER A 35 -0.83 1.58 15.93
CA SER A 35 -2.12 1.61 16.62
C SER A 35 -2.96 2.81 16.16
N LYS A 36 -4.27 2.77 16.43
CA LYS A 36 -5.15 3.91 16.10
C LYS A 36 -4.69 5.18 16.81
N ALA A 37 -4.33 5.08 18.09
CA ALA A 37 -3.85 6.21 18.89
C ALA A 37 -2.51 6.75 18.38
N GLU A 38 -1.58 5.87 18.00
CA GLU A 38 -0.32 6.29 17.37
C GLU A 38 -0.56 7.05 16.06
N THR A 39 -1.51 6.59 15.23
CA THR A 39 -1.86 7.26 13.97
C THR A 39 -2.59 8.59 14.20
N GLU A 40 -3.45 8.69 15.21
CA GLU A 40 -4.15 9.93 15.58
C GLU A 40 -3.21 11.00 16.12
N ALA A 41 -2.09 10.60 16.74
CA ALA A 41 -1.10 11.50 17.31
C ALA A 41 -0.09 12.05 16.28
N LEU A 42 -0.21 11.66 15.00
CA LEU A 42 0.69 12.14 13.95
C LEU A 42 0.55 13.64 13.73
N ASP A 43 1.68 14.29 13.46
CA ASP A 43 1.77 15.73 13.22
C ASP A 43 2.69 15.98 12.02
N ALA A 44 2.26 16.84 11.09
CA ALA A 44 3.00 17.17 9.88
C ALA A 44 4.32 17.91 10.17
N THR A 45 4.42 18.59 11.32
CA THR A 45 5.63 19.29 11.77
C THR A 45 6.68 18.33 12.34
N LYS A 46 6.26 17.15 12.82
CA LYS A 46 7.12 16.12 13.40
C LYS A 46 7.56 15.11 12.35
N VAL A 47 8.45 15.56 11.46
CA VAL A 47 8.89 14.81 10.28
C VAL A 47 9.43 13.42 10.64
N GLU A 48 10.24 13.30 11.69
CA GLU A 48 10.84 12.01 12.07
C GLU A 48 9.80 10.97 12.51
N GLU A 49 8.77 11.39 13.26
CA GLU A 49 7.67 10.52 13.71
C GLU A 49 6.83 10.06 12.51
N LEU A 50 6.49 11.00 11.61
CA LEU A 50 5.75 10.69 10.38
C LEU A 50 6.52 9.75 9.47
N GLU A 51 7.82 9.97 9.29
CA GLU A 51 8.68 9.08 8.50
C GLU A 51 8.78 7.69 9.12
N ALA A 52 8.93 7.60 10.44
CA ALA A 52 8.97 6.31 11.15
C ALA A 52 7.65 5.54 10.97
N TRP A 53 6.51 6.23 11.08
CA TRP A 53 5.20 5.66 10.80
C TRP A 53 5.11 5.16 9.35
N CYS A 54 5.50 5.99 8.39
CA CYS A 54 5.50 5.67 6.97
C CYS A 54 6.40 4.47 6.64
N LYS A 55 7.59 4.40 7.26
CA LYS A 55 8.53 3.27 7.11
C LYS A 55 7.93 1.98 7.66
N ARG A 56 7.28 2.02 8.83
CA ARG A 56 6.61 0.87 9.45
C ARG A 56 5.48 0.36 8.56
N VAL A 57 4.57 1.24 8.14
CA VAL A 57 3.45 0.88 7.27
C VAL A 57 3.95 0.34 5.93
N ARG A 58 4.91 1.01 5.27
CA ARG A 58 5.51 0.53 4.01
C ARG A 58 6.12 -0.86 4.15
N GLY A 59 6.82 -1.13 5.25
CA GLY A 59 7.39 -2.44 5.56
C GLY A 59 6.30 -3.51 5.63
N THR A 60 5.23 -3.25 6.39
CA THR A 60 4.09 -4.16 6.53
C THR A 60 3.40 -4.41 5.19
N LEU A 61 3.13 -3.36 4.40
CA LEU A 61 2.47 -3.50 3.09
C LEU A 61 3.32 -4.27 2.09
N ARG A 62 4.64 -4.08 2.11
CA ARG A 62 5.56 -4.85 1.27
C ARG A 62 5.51 -6.34 1.63
N GLN A 63 5.57 -6.66 2.92
CA GLN A 63 5.46 -8.04 3.39
C GLN A 63 4.09 -8.63 3.04
N TYR A 64 3.01 -7.87 3.18
CA TYR A 64 1.66 -8.29 2.81
C TYR A 64 1.56 -8.65 1.32
N ASN A 65 2.03 -7.78 0.44
CA ASN A 65 2.03 -8.07 -1.01
C ASN A 65 2.86 -9.32 -1.34
N LEU A 66 4.00 -9.54 -0.66
CA LEU A 66 4.77 -10.78 -0.83
C LEU A 66 3.97 -12.01 -0.39
N VAL A 67 3.29 -11.93 0.75
CA VAL A 67 2.44 -13.01 1.27
C VAL A 67 1.29 -13.34 0.31
N LEU A 68 0.67 -12.33 -0.32
CA LEU A 68 -0.37 -12.56 -1.33
C LEU A 68 0.14 -13.30 -2.57
N ASN A 69 1.41 -13.17 -2.94
CA ASN A 69 1.96 -13.97 -4.04
C ASN A 69 1.98 -15.47 -3.71
N PHE A 70 2.21 -15.83 -2.44
CA PHE A 70 2.12 -17.23 -1.99
C PHE A 70 0.69 -17.74 -2.01
N LEU A 71 -0.32 -16.88 -1.78
CA LEU A 71 -1.72 -17.26 -1.87
C LEU A 71 -2.04 -17.90 -3.23
N SER A 72 -1.66 -17.24 -4.33
CA SER A 72 -1.84 -17.77 -5.69
C SER A 72 -1.18 -19.13 -5.91
N VAL A 73 -0.03 -19.38 -5.26
CA VAL A 73 0.71 -20.64 -5.38
C VAL A 73 0.03 -21.75 -4.57
N VAL A 74 -0.39 -21.47 -3.33
CA VAL A 74 -1.04 -22.47 -2.47
C VAL A 74 -2.47 -22.78 -2.90
N THR A 75 -3.13 -21.86 -3.61
CA THR A 75 -4.43 -22.08 -4.23
C THR A 75 -4.33 -22.55 -5.69
N TYR A 76 -3.11 -22.78 -6.20
CA TYR A 76 -2.91 -23.28 -7.56
C TYR A 76 -3.51 -24.67 -7.71
N GLN A 77 -4.34 -24.86 -8.73
CA GLN A 77 -4.85 -26.18 -9.10
C GLN A 77 -4.92 -26.37 -10.61
N TRP A 78 -4.59 -27.59 -11.03
CA TRP A 78 -4.85 -28.14 -12.36
C TRP A 78 -6.26 -28.75 -12.38
N GLU A 79 -7.04 -28.47 -13.43
CA GLU A 79 -8.27 -29.17 -13.87
C GLU A 79 -9.65 -28.87 -13.22
N PRO A 80 -10.78 -29.16 -13.93
CA PRO A 80 -11.97 -28.30 -13.95
C PRO A 80 -13.13 -28.68 -13.02
N ASP A 81 -13.06 -29.80 -12.29
CA ASP A 81 -14.21 -30.32 -11.52
C ASP A 81 -14.15 -29.96 -10.03
N ARG A 82 -14.39 -28.68 -9.71
CA ARG A 82 -14.83 -28.34 -8.35
C ARG A 82 -16.34 -28.17 -8.28
N PRO A 83 -16.99 -28.65 -7.21
CA PRO A 83 -18.37 -28.29 -6.93
C PRO A 83 -18.50 -26.76 -6.86
N GLY A 84 -19.59 -26.24 -7.41
CA GLY A 84 -19.75 -24.81 -7.72
C GLY A 84 -19.46 -23.86 -6.54
N HIS A 85 -19.70 -24.29 -5.30
CA HIS A 85 -19.45 -23.50 -4.09
C HIS A 85 -17.95 -23.24 -3.83
N THR A 86 -17.07 -24.20 -4.11
CA THR A 86 -15.63 -24.03 -3.91
C THR A 86 -15.02 -23.16 -5.01
N GLY A 87 -15.51 -23.28 -6.25
CA GLY A 87 -15.13 -22.40 -7.36
C GLY A 87 -15.56 -20.94 -7.15
N GLN A 88 -16.78 -20.72 -6.63
CA GLN A 88 -17.26 -19.40 -6.25
C GLN A 88 -16.40 -18.76 -5.15
N SER A 89 -16.06 -19.55 -4.12
CA SER A 89 -15.22 -19.09 -3.00
C SER A 89 -13.80 -18.73 -3.46
N LEU A 90 -13.22 -19.51 -4.37
CA LEU A 90 -11.92 -19.21 -4.97
C LEU A 90 -11.96 -17.95 -5.85
N SER A 91 -13.02 -17.76 -6.63
CA SER A 91 -13.21 -16.54 -7.42
C SER A 91 -13.32 -15.31 -6.51
N ALA A 92 -14.09 -15.40 -5.42
CA ALA A 92 -14.18 -14.33 -4.42
C ALA A 92 -12.82 -14.00 -3.79
N LEU A 93 -12.04 -15.02 -3.42
CA LEU A 93 -10.68 -14.87 -2.89
C LEU A 93 -9.75 -14.15 -3.87
N ASN A 94 -9.76 -14.54 -5.14
CA ASN A 94 -8.95 -13.91 -6.19
C ASN A 94 -9.37 -12.46 -6.45
N ASN A 95 -10.67 -12.19 -6.51
CA ASN A 95 -11.20 -10.83 -6.66
C ASN A 95 -10.78 -9.94 -5.49
N GLN A 96 -10.83 -10.48 -4.27
CA GLN A 96 -10.38 -9.77 -3.07
C GLN A 96 -8.87 -9.52 -3.09
N MET A 97 -8.06 -10.46 -3.58
CA MET A 97 -6.61 -10.27 -3.74
C MET A 97 -6.30 -9.10 -4.68
N GLN A 98 -6.97 -9.04 -5.84
CA GLN A 98 -6.80 -7.95 -6.81
C GLN A 98 -7.29 -6.61 -6.26
N SER A 99 -8.51 -6.58 -5.71
CA SER A 99 -9.11 -5.35 -5.16
C SER A 99 -8.33 -4.84 -3.94
N GLY A 100 -7.91 -5.75 -3.05
CA GLY A 100 -7.11 -5.43 -1.87
C GLY A 100 -5.75 -4.86 -2.23
N THR A 101 -5.08 -5.43 -3.24
CA THR A 101 -3.79 -4.91 -3.74
C THR A 101 -3.95 -3.49 -4.30
N ALA A 102 -5.01 -3.24 -5.08
CA ALA A 102 -5.28 -1.90 -5.62
C ALA A 102 -5.49 -0.86 -4.51
N ARG A 103 -6.26 -1.19 -3.47
CA ARG A 103 -6.50 -0.30 -2.31
C ARG A 103 -5.23 -0.01 -1.51
N VAL A 104 -4.40 -1.03 -1.29
CA VAL A 104 -3.12 -0.91 -0.58
C VAL A 104 -2.11 -0.06 -1.38
N ASN A 105 -2.11 -0.16 -2.70
CA ASN A 105 -1.20 0.61 -3.56
C ASN A 105 -1.46 2.13 -3.50
N ILE A 106 -2.69 2.57 -3.22
CA ILE A 106 -2.99 4.00 -2.99
C ILE A 106 -2.12 4.54 -1.85
N LEU A 107 -2.10 3.82 -0.72
CA LEU A 107 -1.30 4.20 0.43
C LEU A 107 0.21 4.09 0.16
N GLN A 108 0.66 3.10 -0.61
CA GLN A 108 2.07 2.99 -0.99
C GLN A 108 2.56 4.19 -1.80
N ASN A 109 1.72 4.72 -2.69
CA ASN A 109 2.06 5.90 -3.49
C ASN A 109 2.21 7.14 -2.60
N ASP A 110 1.29 7.36 -1.67
CA ASP A 110 1.36 8.51 -0.77
C ASP A 110 2.54 8.42 0.19
N ILE A 111 2.82 7.22 0.71
CA ILE A 111 4.02 6.99 1.53
C ILE A 111 5.29 7.27 0.71
N SER A 112 5.30 6.91 -0.58
CA SER A 112 6.44 7.19 -1.45
C SER A 112 6.64 8.69 -1.67
N ARG A 113 5.57 9.49 -1.72
CA ARG A 113 5.68 10.97 -1.80
C ARG A 113 6.31 11.58 -0.55
N VAL A 114 6.08 10.98 0.63
CA VAL A 114 6.66 11.43 1.90
C VAL A 114 8.12 10.96 2.05
N LEU A 115 8.39 9.67 1.80
CA LEU A 115 9.71 9.06 2.05
C LEU A 115 10.71 9.27 0.92
N THR A 116 10.23 9.37 -0.32
CA THR A 116 11.05 9.46 -1.54
C THR A 116 10.39 10.42 -2.53
N PRO A 117 10.31 11.73 -2.19
CA PRO A 117 9.73 12.73 -3.07
C PRO A 117 10.45 12.73 -4.43
N SER A 118 9.69 12.51 -5.50
CA SER A 118 10.26 12.42 -6.86
C SER A 118 10.65 13.80 -7.41
N LEU A 119 11.77 13.83 -8.15
CA LEU A 119 12.44 15.01 -8.72
C LEU A 119 11.72 15.71 -9.90
N THR A 120 10.44 15.42 -10.15
CA THR A 120 9.88 15.57 -11.50
C THR A 120 9.29 16.94 -11.83
N ARG A 121 9.23 17.90 -10.89
CA ARG A 121 8.56 19.18 -11.17
C ARG A 121 9.57 20.28 -11.50
N GLN A 122 9.67 20.62 -12.78
CA GLN A 122 10.29 21.87 -13.22
C GLN A 122 9.39 23.03 -12.77
N LEU A 123 9.93 23.95 -11.96
CA LEU A 123 9.22 25.17 -11.59
C LEU A 123 9.58 26.27 -12.59
N VAL A 124 8.56 27.03 -13.00
CA VAL A 124 8.72 28.19 -13.89
C VAL A 124 8.76 29.44 -13.02
N LYS A 125 9.91 30.12 -13.01
CA LYS A 125 10.04 31.42 -12.35
C LYS A 125 10.02 32.51 -13.42
N LYS A 126 8.93 33.30 -13.45
CA LYS A 126 8.87 34.52 -14.27
C LYS A 126 9.76 35.57 -13.62
N ARG A 127 10.84 35.97 -14.31
CA ARG A 127 11.66 37.11 -13.91
C ARG A 127 11.40 38.25 -14.91
N VAL A 128 10.86 39.35 -14.42
CA VAL A 128 10.70 40.57 -15.22
C VAL A 128 11.98 41.38 -15.06
N VAL A 129 12.73 41.55 -16.15
CA VAL A 129 13.90 42.43 -16.16
C VAL A 129 13.47 43.70 -16.89
N ILE A 130 13.51 44.83 -16.17
CA ILE A 130 13.16 46.14 -16.73
C ILE A 130 14.48 46.80 -17.09
N HIS A 131 14.75 46.95 -18.40
CA HIS A 131 15.88 47.71 -18.90
C HIS A 131 15.41 49.08 -19.36
N LYS A 132 16.19 50.12 -19.05
CA LYS A 132 15.99 51.47 -19.58
C LYS A 132 17.02 51.67 -20.68
N GLU A 133 16.59 51.64 -21.92
CA GLU A 133 17.47 51.98 -23.04
C GLU A 133 17.39 53.48 -23.32
N PRO A 134 18.54 54.15 -23.51
CA PRO A 134 18.56 55.54 -23.93
C PRO A 134 18.14 55.61 -25.39
N GLN A 135 17.06 56.34 -25.68
CA GLN A 135 16.67 56.65 -27.05
C GLN A 135 17.71 57.61 -27.65
N THR A 136 17.99 57.44 -28.94
CA THR A 136 19.08 58.12 -29.68
C THR A 136 19.00 59.66 -29.70
N ASP A 137 17.91 60.25 -29.17
CA ASP A 137 17.71 61.68 -28.96
C ASP A 137 17.53 62.00 -27.46
N GLY A 138 18.65 62.03 -26.73
CA GLY A 138 18.95 62.99 -25.66
C GLY A 138 18.16 63.03 -24.34
N GLU A 139 16.86 62.78 -24.27
CA GLU A 139 16.08 63.09 -23.03
C GLU A 139 14.89 62.17 -22.73
N LYS A 140 14.66 61.10 -23.49
CA LYS A 140 13.62 60.11 -23.18
C LYS A 140 14.20 58.71 -23.03
N PHE A 141 13.87 58.07 -21.91
CA PHE A 141 14.16 56.67 -21.65
C PHE A 141 12.92 55.86 -22.00
N GLU A 142 13.07 54.86 -22.87
CA GLU A 142 12.01 53.89 -23.12
C GLU A 142 12.22 52.70 -22.18
N GLU A 143 11.20 52.36 -21.37
CA GLU A 143 11.24 51.18 -20.51
C GLU A 143 10.97 49.94 -21.36
N VAL A 144 12.03 49.22 -21.71
CA VAL A 144 11.93 47.92 -22.38
C VAL A 144 11.72 46.87 -21.30
N ARG A 145 10.53 46.26 -21.30
CA ARG A 145 10.19 45.13 -20.41
C ARG A 145 10.53 43.82 -21.11
N GLU A 146 11.62 43.18 -20.70
CA GLU A 146 11.93 41.83 -21.13
C GLU A 146 11.39 40.83 -20.11
N GLU A 147 10.47 39.96 -20.57
CA GLU A 147 9.96 38.85 -19.79
C GLU A 147 10.85 37.63 -20.02
N THR A 148 11.74 37.31 -19.09
CA THR A 148 12.55 36.09 -19.15
C THR A 148 11.88 34.99 -18.32
N TYR A 149 11.55 33.87 -18.97
CA TYR A 149 11.07 32.66 -18.31
C TYR A 149 12.28 31.80 -17.91
N CYS A 150 12.59 31.72 -16.61
CA CYS A 150 13.63 30.82 -16.09
C CYS A 150 12.99 29.50 -15.65
N TYR A 151 13.47 28.39 -16.21
CA TYR A 151 13.10 27.04 -15.79
C TYR A 151 14.16 26.53 -14.81
N GLU A 152 13.78 26.30 -13.56
CA GLU A 152 14.69 25.78 -12.54
C GLU A 152 14.14 24.44 -12.03
N GLN A 153 15.00 23.41 -12.06
CA GLN A 153 14.69 22.14 -11.41
C GLN A 153 14.99 22.30 -9.92
N VAL A 154 13.96 22.69 -9.16
CA VAL A 154 14.08 22.74 -7.70
C VAL A 154 13.87 21.33 -7.17
N VAL A 155 14.97 20.74 -6.72
CA VAL A 155 14.96 19.50 -5.95
C VAL A 155 14.38 19.83 -4.57
N ASN A 156 13.31 19.14 -4.16
CA ASN A 156 12.72 19.25 -2.82
C ASN A 156 12.15 20.64 -2.48
N ASP A 157 11.16 21.11 -3.24
CA ASP A 157 10.37 22.29 -2.87
C ASP A 157 9.77 22.14 -1.45
N PRO A 158 10.13 23.00 -0.48
CA PRO A 158 9.66 22.91 0.90
C PRO A 158 8.13 22.98 1.03
N GLU A 159 7.45 23.77 0.19
CA GLU A 159 5.98 23.90 0.24
C GLU A 159 5.30 22.61 -0.20
N MET A 160 5.81 21.96 -1.26
CA MET A 160 5.32 20.67 -1.73
C MET A 160 5.58 19.56 -0.71
N LEU A 161 6.73 19.56 -0.05
CA LEU A 161 7.02 18.59 1.01
C LEU A 161 6.10 18.76 2.20
N GLN A 162 5.83 20.00 2.60
CA GLN A 162 4.90 20.30 3.68
C GLN A 162 3.48 19.85 3.32
N LEU A 163 3.00 20.16 2.11
CA LEU A 163 1.70 19.73 1.62
C LEU A 163 1.54 18.20 1.63
N ASN A 164 2.57 17.47 1.17
CA ASN A 164 2.54 16.00 1.18
C ASN A 164 2.44 15.44 2.61
N ARG A 165 3.08 16.09 3.59
CA ARG A 165 3.02 15.67 5.00
C ARG A 165 1.64 15.95 5.60
N GLU A 166 1.10 17.14 5.37
CA GLU A 166 -0.24 17.52 5.83
C GLU A 166 -1.31 16.57 5.27
N GLN A 167 -1.31 16.35 3.96
CA GLN A 167 -2.23 15.38 3.33
C GLN A 167 -2.08 13.97 3.89
N MET A 168 -0.85 13.53 4.17
CA MET A 168 -0.63 12.21 4.77
C MET A 168 -1.25 12.13 6.17
N VAL A 169 -1.04 13.15 7.01
CA VAL A 169 -1.53 13.18 8.40
C VAL A 169 -3.06 13.25 8.42
N ASP A 170 -3.67 14.13 7.62
CA ASP A 170 -5.12 14.31 7.56
C ASP A 170 -5.85 13.01 7.17
N GLU A 171 -5.25 12.22 6.27
CA GLU A 171 -5.85 10.99 5.77
C GLU A 171 -5.35 9.73 6.49
N ALA A 172 -4.39 9.85 7.41
CA ALA A 172 -3.66 8.71 7.99
C ALA A 172 -4.58 7.70 8.67
N ILE A 173 -5.59 8.18 9.41
CA ILE A 173 -6.55 7.34 10.15
C ILE A 173 -7.37 6.49 9.18
N TYR A 174 -7.91 7.11 8.13
CA TYR A 174 -8.71 6.42 7.12
C TYR A 174 -7.85 5.43 6.33
N LYS A 175 -6.65 5.83 5.95
CA LYS A 175 -5.67 4.97 5.27
C LYS A 175 -5.28 3.77 6.11
N ARG A 176 -5.02 3.94 7.40
CA ARG A 176 -4.77 2.85 8.34
C ARG A 176 -5.97 1.89 8.40
N GLN A 177 -7.17 2.42 8.60
CA GLN A 177 -8.38 1.60 8.70
C GLN A 177 -8.65 0.83 7.41
N LEU A 178 -8.42 1.45 6.24
CA LEU A 178 -8.51 0.79 4.95
C LEU A 178 -7.59 -0.44 4.87
N VAL A 179 -6.33 -0.32 5.30
CA VAL A 179 -5.39 -1.44 5.32
C VAL A 179 -5.85 -2.54 6.27
N VAL A 180 -6.25 -2.18 7.49
CA VAL A 180 -6.76 -3.13 8.49
C VAL A 180 -7.93 -3.92 7.91
N SER A 181 -8.94 -3.22 7.40
CA SER A 181 -10.13 -3.86 6.84
C SER A 181 -9.83 -4.73 5.61
N VAL A 182 -8.87 -4.35 4.76
CA VAL A 182 -8.45 -5.18 3.62
C VAL A 182 -7.79 -6.48 4.08
N MET A 183 -6.89 -6.41 5.07
CA MET A 183 -6.19 -7.59 5.60
C MET A 183 -7.14 -8.52 6.39
N GLU A 184 -8.07 -7.95 7.17
CA GLU A 184 -9.11 -8.71 7.87
C GLU A 184 -10.05 -9.41 6.88
N GLN A 185 -10.51 -8.69 5.86
CA GLN A 185 -11.35 -9.26 4.81
C GLN A 185 -10.62 -10.38 4.05
N MET A 186 -9.32 -10.24 3.81
CA MET A 186 -8.51 -11.33 3.22
C MET A 186 -8.50 -12.57 4.12
N CYS A 187 -8.31 -12.40 5.44
CA CYS A 187 -8.39 -13.52 6.38
C CYS A 187 -9.74 -14.23 6.32
N GLN A 188 -10.83 -13.46 6.24
CA GLN A 188 -12.19 -14.00 6.12
C GLN A 188 -12.39 -14.77 4.81
N CYS A 189 -11.91 -14.24 3.68
CA CYS A 189 -11.98 -14.94 2.39
C CYS A 189 -11.20 -16.27 2.41
N ILE A 190 -10.06 -16.31 3.10
CA ILE A 190 -9.31 -17.56 3.31
C ILE A 190 -10.14 -18.55 4.14
N ASP A 191 -10.76 -18.10 5.25
CA ASP A 191 -11.62 -18.95 6.08
C ASP A 191 -12.80 -19.54 5.28
N ASP A 192 -13.47 -18.71 4.48
CA ASP A 192 -14.62 -19.13 3.68
C ASP A 192 -14.20 -20.14 2.60
N TYR A 193 -13.06 -19.91 1.95
CA TYR A 193 -12.49 -20.86 0.99
C TYR A 193 -12.11 -22.19 1.65
N THR A 194 -11.41 -22.17 2.79
CA THR A 194 -11.03 -23.39 3.52
C THR A 194 -12.25 -24.18 3.99
N LYS A 195 -13.31 -23.50 4.46
CA LYS A 195 -14.59 -24.15 4.77
C LYS A 195 -15.20 -24.80 3.54
N ALA A 196 -15.25 -24.09 2.41
CA ALA A 196 -15.79 -24.63 1.16
C ALA A 196 -14.99 -25.84 0.63
N GLU A 197 -13.67 -25.87 0.80
CA GLU A 197 -12.85 -27.05 0.47
C GLU A 197 -13.15 -28.24 1.39
N SER A 198 -13.26 -27.99 2.69
CA SER A 198 -13.56 -29.06 3.65
C SER A 198 -14.96 -29.67 3.44
N GLY A 199 -15.94 -28.86 3.05
CA GLY A 199 -17.29 -29.32 2.70
C GLY A 199 -17.30 -30.19 1.44
N ALA A 200 -16.60 -29.75 0.39
CA ALA A 200 -16.48 -30.50 -0.86
C ALA A 200 -15.80 -31.87 -0.67
N MET A 201 -14.78 -31.97 0.19
CA MET A 201 -14.13 -33.25 0.51
C MET A 201 -15.04 -34.24 1.25
N ASN A 202 -16.00 -33.75 2.03
CA ASN A 202 -16.95 -34.60 2.75
C ASN A 202 -18.10 -35.11 1.86
N GLU A 203 -18.57 -34.29 0.91
CA GLU A 203 -19.59 -34.70 -0.07
C GLU A 203 -19.05 -35.73 -1.08
N GLY A 204 -17.75 -35.73 -1.38
CA GLY A 204 -17.10 -36.70 -2.26
C GLY A 204 -17.00 -38.14 -1.72
N ARG A 205 -17.30 -38.39 -0.44
CA ARG A 205 -17.31 -39.77 0.14
C ARG A 205 -18.63 -40.52 -0.05
N GLY A 206 -19.62 -39.91 -0.70
CA GLY A 206 -20.95 -40.50 -0.93
C GLY A 206 -21.08 -41.43 -2.14
N TYR A 207 -20.07 -41.49 -3.03
CA TYR A 207 -20.10 -42.36 -4.21
C TYR A 207 -18.93 -43.34 -4.20
N SER A 208 -18.98 -44.32 -3.30
CA SER A 208 -18.33 -45.60 -3.56
C SER A 208 -19.11 -46.26 -4.71
N MET A 209 -18.56 -46.18 -5.93
CA MET A 209 -18.97 -47.04 -7.03
C MET A 209 -18.71 -48.49 -6.61
N ALA A 210 -19.77 -49.16 -6.19
CA ALA A 210 -19.85 -50.61 -6.32
C ALA A 210 -19.95 -50.91 -7.82
N TYR A 211 -18.83 -51.28 -8.43
CA TYR A 211 -18.76 -52.15 -9.60
C TYR A 211 -17.62 -53.14 -9.39
#